data_AF-A0A7X9QRU9-F1
#
_entry.id   AF-A0A7X9QRU9-F1
#
_cell.length_a   1.000
_cell.length_b   1.000
_cell.length_c   1.000
_cell.angle_alpha   90.00
_cell.angle_beta   90.00
_cell.angle_gamma   90.00
#
_symmetry.space_group_name_H-M   'P 1'
#
loop_
_entity.id
_entity.type
_entity.pdbx_description
1 polymer ?
#
loop_
_entity_poly.entity_id
_entity_poly.type
_entity_poly.pdbx_seq_one_letter_code
_entity_poly.pdbx_strand_id
1 'polypeptide(L)'
;MKLEYEAWKELNPNQDFSQKEYQQAIDNTRAFEYESIRDTQENKEFWFQIGALVVIIGATLFCPPAGMALGAVYGAYELSSAVSGKDLVSGPGTRDI
;
A
#
# COMPACT_ATOMS: atom_id res chain seq x y z
N MET A 1 -13.34 13.77 8.37
CA MET A 1 -14.68 14.33 8.04
C MET A 1 -14.95 15.70 8.68
N LYS A 2 -15.42 15.85 9.93
CA LYS A 2 -15.69 17.21 10.50
C LYS A 2 -14.45 18.09 10.56
N LEU A 3 -13.34 17.57 11.10
CA LEU A 3 -12.06 18.27 11.18
C LEU A 3 -11.49 18.63 9.81
N GLU A 4 -11.62 17.73 8.82
CA GLU A 4 -11.17 17.99 7.44
C GLU A 4 -12.02 19.03 6.73
N TYR A 5 -13.34 19.03 6.97
CA TYR A 5 -14.25 20.05 6.47
C TYR A 5 -13.92 21.43 7.06
N GLU A 6 -13.64 21.52 8.36
CA GLU A 6 -13.23 22.77 9.01
C GLU A 6 -11.92 23.31 8.45
N ALA A 7 -10.90 22.44 8.32
CA ALA A 7 -9.62 22.82 7.70
C ALA A 7 -9.78 23.23 6.23
N TRP A 8 -10.61 22.52 5.46
CA TRP A 8 -10.92 22.87 4.08
C TRP A 8 -11.65 24.22 3.97
N LYS A 9 -12.57 24.51 4.91
CA LYS A 9 -13.33 25.76 4.94
C LYS A 9 -12.45 26.96 5.32
N GLU A 10 -11.48 26.75 6.21
CA GLU A 10 -10.47 27.76 6.55
C GLU A 10 -9.60 28.14 5.33
N LEU A 11 -9.28 27.16 4.48
CA LEU A 11 -8.54 27.36 3.24
C LEU A 11 -9.40 27.90 2.08
N ASN A 12 -10.73 27.76 2.16
CA ASN A 12 -11.69 28.16 1.12
C ASN A 12 -12.80 29.07 1.68
N PRO A 13 -12.47 30.25 2.24
CA PRO A 13 -13.43 31.08 2.98
C PRO A 13 -14.56 31.67 2.11
N ASN A 14 -14.38 31.73 0.79
CA ASN A 14 -15.36 32.28 -0.15
C ASN A 14 -16.36 31.22 -0.69
N GLN A 15 -16.20 29.95 -0.31
CA GLN A 15 -17.07 28.86 -0.73
C GLN A 15 -18.10 28.57 0.36
N ASP A 16 -19.37 28.79 0.05
CA ASP A 16 -20.49 28.43 0.92
C ASP A 16 -20.91 26.98 0.62
N PHE A 17 -20.16 26.03 1.19
CA PHE A 17 -20.39 24.59 1.04
C PHE A 17 -20.79 24.00 2.38
N SER A 18 -21.91 23.29 2.48
CA SER A 18 -22.30 22.66 3.74
C SER A 18 -21.50 21.40 4.01
N GLN A 19 -21.41 20.98 5.29
CA GLN A 19 -20.72 19.75 5.65
C GLN A 19 -21.31 18.51 4.95
N LYS A 20 -22.62 18.47 4.74
CA LYS A 20 -23.29 17.33 4.08
C LYS A 20 -22.97 17.29 2.58
N GLU A 21 -22.96 18.45 1.92
CA GLU A 21 -22.55 18.53 0.52
C GLU A 21 -21.07 18.18 0.38
N TYR A 22 -20.22 18.59 1.31
CA TYR A 22 -18.82 18.20 1.34
C TYR A 22 -18.64 16.68 1.46
N GLN A 23 -19.40 16.04 2.36
CA GLN A 23 -19.40 14.57 2.46
C GLN A 23 -19.86 13.92 1.17
N GLN A 24 -20.98 14.37 0.61
CA GLN A 24 -21.52 13.81 -0.63
C GLN A 24 -20.57 14.03 -1.82
N ALA A 25 -19.85 15.16 -1.87
CA ALA A 25 -18.84 15.43 -2.88
C ALA A 25 -17.64 14.47 -2.74
N ILE A 26 -17.15 14.26 -1.52
CA ILE A 26 -16.08 13.28 -1.27
C ILE A 26 -16.56 11.87 -1.64
N ASP A 27 -17.77 11.48 -1.25
CA ASP A 27 -18.34 10.16 -1.54
C ASP A 27 -18.51 9.97 -3.06
N ASN A 28 -19.00 10.98 -3.78
CA ASN A 28 -19.14 10.95 -5.24
C ASN A 28 -17.77 10.93 -5.95
N THR A 29 -16.75 11.57 -5.38
CA THR A 29 -15.39 11.53 -5.95
C THR A 29 -14.76 10.14 -5.77
N ARG A 30 -15.08 9.47 -4.66
CA ARG A 30 -14.67 8.08 -4.38
C ARG A 30 -15.50 7.05 -5.15
N ALA A 31 -16.71 7.40 -5.60
CA ALA A 31 -17.56 6.51 -6.42
C ALA A 31 -17.00 6.26 -7.84
N PHE A 32 -15.97 7.00 -8.26
CA PHE A 32 -15.25 6.79 -9.52
C PHE A 32 -13.80 6.32 -9.33
N GLU A 33 -13.47 5.78 -8.15
CA GLU A 33 -12.14 5.24 -7.90
C GLU A 33 -11.90 4.04 -8.83
N TYR A 34 -11.04 4.26 -9.84
CA TYR A 34 -10.64 3.22 -10.76
C TYR A 34 -9.61 2.35 -10.06
N GLU A 35 -9.96 1.08 -9.80
CA GLU A 35 -8.95 0.09 -9.42
C GLU A 35 -8.09 -0.17 -10.65
N SER A 36 -6.87 0.37 -10.62
CA SER A 36 -5.93 0.15 -11.71
C SER A 36 -5.37 -1.27 -11.63
N ILE A 37 -4.94 -1.79 -12.80
CA ILE A 37 -4.21 -3.07 -12.84
C ILE A 37 -3.01 -3.04 -11.89
N ARG A 38 -2.37 -1.87 -11.73
CA ARG A 38 -1.30 -1.65 -10.78
C ARG A 38 -1.76 -1.82 -9.34
N ASP A 39 -2.91 -1.26 -8.95
CA ASP A 39 -3.44 -1.38 -7.57
C ASP A 39 -3.75 -2.85 -7.23
N THR A 40 -4.31 -3.61 -8.17
CA THR A 40 -4.54 -5.05 -7.98
C THR A 40 -3.22 -5.83 -7.82
N GLN A 41 -2.16 -5.45 -8.54
CA GLN A 41 -0.84 -6.09 -8.45
C GLN A 41 -0.12 -5.72 -7.15
N GLU A 42 -0.14 -4.44 -6.76
CA GLU A 42 0.41 -3.97 -5.48
C GLU A 42 -0.29 -4.64 -4.30
N ASN A 43 -1.61 -4.80 -4.34
CA ASN A 43 -2.35 -5.52 -3.31
C ASN A 43 -1.89 -6.99 -3.21
N LYS A 44 -1.71 -7.69 -4.35
CA LYS A 44 -1.21 -9.08 -4.34
C LYS A 44 0.19 -9.18 -3.75
N GLU A 45 1.09 -8.27 -4.14
CA GLU A 45 2.46 -8.23 -3.63
C GLU A 45 2.49 -7.92 -2.14
N PHE A 46 1.69 -6.96 -1.69
CA PHE A 46 1.57 -6.60 -0.28
C PHE A 46 1.17 -7.81 0.58
N TRP A 47 0.15 -8.57 0.17
CA TRP A 47 -0.26 -9.77 0.89
C TRP A 47 0.78 -10.89 0.85
N PHE A 48 1.51 -11.02 -0.27
CA PHE A 48 2.61 -11.95 -0.36
C PHE A 48 3.75 -11.60 0.63
N GLN A 49 4.14 -10.32 0.72
CA GLN A 49 5.17 -9.85 1.65
C GLN A 49 4.76 -10.09 3.11
N ILE A 50 3.48 -9.83 3.46
CA ILE A 50 2.95 -10.18 4.78
C ILE A 50 3.07 -11.67 5.05
N GLY A 51 2.67 -12.51 4.10
CA GLY A 51 2.78 -13.97 4.22
C GLY A 51 4.23 -14.44 4.43
N ALA A 52 5.17 -13.90 3.64
CA ALA A 52 6.59 -14.20 3.76
C ALA A 52 7.15 -13.82 5.14
N LEU A 53 6.80 -12.62 5.64
CA LEU A 53 7.22 -12.17 6.97
C LEU A 53 6.69 -13.08 8.09
N VAL A 54 5.41 -13.49 8.02
CA VAL A 54 4.83 -14.43 8.99
C VAL A 54 5.59 -15.75 9.00
N VAL A 55 5.95 -16.28 7.83
CA VAL A 55 6.74 -17.51 7.71
C VAL A 55 8.14 -17.33 8.32
N ILE A 56 8.82 -16.21 8.07
CA ILE A 56 10.14 -15.93 8.64
C ILE A 56 10.06 -15.86 10.17
N ILE A 57 9.06 -15.17 10.72
CA ILE A 57 8.85 -15.08 12.17
C ILE A 57 8.57 -16.47 12.76
N GLY A 58 7.68 -17.25 12.14
CA GLY A 58 7.37 -18.60 12.58
C GLY A 58 8.59 -19.53 12.55
N ALA A 59 9.38 -19.46 11.47
CA ALA A 59 10.62 -20.20 11.33
C ALA A 59 11.65 -19.76 12.39
N THR A 60 11.74 -18.47 12.69
CA THR A 60 12.67 -17.94 13.70
C THR A 60 12.35 -18.46 15.10
N LEU A 61 11.07 -18.56 15.45
CA LEU A 61 10.64 -19.09 16.75
C LEU A 61 10.93 -20.59 16.90
N PHE A 62 10.75 -21.37 15.83
CA PHE A 62 10.90 -22.83 15.87
C PHE A 62 12.34 -23.30 15.59
N CYS A 63 13.02 -22.64 14.66
CA CYS A 63 14.40 -22.92 14.24
C CYS A 63 15.12 -21.59 13.94
N PRO A 64 15.73 -20.95 14.95
CA PRO A 64 16.33 -19.64 14.80
C PRO A 64 17.33 -19.53 13.64
N PRO A 65 18.22 -20.52 13.38
CA PRO A 65 19.12 -20.46 12.22
C PRO A 65 18.38 -20.44 10.88
N ALA A 66 17.27 -21.17 10.75
CA ALA A 66 16.47 -21.18 9.53
C ALA A 66 15.75 -19.84 9.34
N GLY A 67 15.16 -19.28 10.40
CA GLY A 67 14.55 -17.96 10.37
C GLY A 67 15.53 -16.86 9.96
N MET A 68 16.75 -16.88 10.51
CA MET A 68 17.80 -15.93 10.11
C MET A 68 18.22 -16.09 8.65
N ALA A 69 18.38 -17.33 8.18
CA ALA A 69 18.72 -17.58 6.77
C ALA A 69 17.62 -17.09 5.82
N LEU A 70 16.36 -17.38 6.13
CA LEU A 70 15.21 -16.91 5.35
C LEU A 70 15.11 -15.38 5.36
N GLY A 71 15.28 -14.75 6.52
CA GLY A 71 15.27 -13.29 6.66
C GLY A 71 16.40 -12.61 5.88
N ALA A 72 17.61 -13.17 5.90
CA ALA A 72 18.74 -12.63 5.15
C ALA A 72 18.52 -12.71 3.63
N VAL A 73 18.03 -13.86 3.14
CA VAL A 73 17.71 -14.04 1.71
C VAL A 73 16.60 -13.10 1.28
N TYR A 74 15.52 -13.02 2.06
CA TYR A 74 14.38 -12.17 1.78
C TYR A 74 14.75 -10.68 1.81
N GLY A 75 15.51 -10.22 2.82
CA GLY A 75 15.96 -8.84 2.92
C GLY A 75 16.94 -8.44 1.81
N ALA A 76 17.85 -9.33 1.41
CA ALA A 76 18.73 -9.09 0.26
C ALA A 76 17.93 -8.97 -1.05
N TYR A 77 16.87 -9.78 -1.20
CA TYR A 77 15.98 -9.70 -2.35
C TYR A 77 15.22 -8.37 -2.38
N GLU A 78 14.63 -7.90 -1.28
CA GLU A 78 13.92 -6.61 -1.23
C GLU A 78 14.82 -5.42 -1.58
N LEU A 79 16.06 -5.41 -1.10
CA LEU A 79 17.03 -4.38 -1.46
C LEU A 79 17.38 -4.44 -2.96
N SER A 80 17.50 -5.64 -3.52
CA SER A 80 17.74 -5.80 -4.97
C SER A 80 16.53 -5.43 -5.82
N SER A 81 15.30 -5.70 -5.37
CA SER A 81 14.07 -5.35 -6.09
C SER A 81 13.81 -3.84 -6.04
N ALA A 82 14.21 -3.16 -4.97
CA ALA A 82 14.15 -1.70 -4.88
C ALA A 82 15.00 -1.03 -5.97
N VAL A 83 16.18 -1.59 -6.27
CA VAL A 83 17.08 -1.08 -7.32
C VAL A 83 16.65 -1.53 -8.72
N SER A 84 16.20 -2.77 -8.86
CA SER A 84 15.89 -3.36 -10.17
C SER A 84 14.45 -3.12 -10.65
N GLY A 85 13.55 -2.63 -9.80
CA GLY A 85 12.13 -2.49 -10.13
C GLY A 85 11.43 -3.83 -10.45
N LYS A 86 11.93 -4.94 -9.89
CA LYS A 86 11.50 -6.30 -10.26
C LYS A 86 10.92 -7.02 -9.05
N ASP A 87 9.63 -7.36 -9.15
CA ASP A 87 8.87 -7.93 -8.04
C ASP A 87 8.69 -9.45 -8.17
N LEU A 88 8.51 -10.15 -7.03
CA LEU A 88 8.49 -11.63 -6.96
C LEU A 88 7.28 -12.24 -7.67
N VAL A 89 6.14 -11.57 -7.57
CA VAL A 89 4.85 -12.12 -7.99
C VAL A 89 4.46 -11.60 -9.38
N SER A 90 4.78 -10.34 -9.68
CA SER A 90 4.26 -9.67 -10.88
C SER A 90 5.25 -9.62 -12.06
N GLY A 91 6.53 -9.96 -11.86
CA GLY A 91 7.53 -10.08 -12.92
C GLY A 91 8.29 -8.77 -13.25
N PRO A 92 9.20 -8.78 -14.25
CA PRO A 92 9.95 -7.59 -14.66
C PRO A 92 9.07 -6.53 -15.35
N GLY A 93 9.07 -5.30 -14.83
CA GLY A 93 8.53 -4.11 -15.50
C GLY A 93 7.19 -3.57 -14.98
N THR A 94 6.75 -3.94 -13.77
CA THR A 94 5.42 -3.58 -13.24
C THR A 94 5.33 -2.23 -12.53
N ARG A 95 6.46 -1.56 -12.24
CA ARG A 95 6.44 -0.23 -11.59
C ARG A 95 6.56 0.97 -12.54
N ASP A 96 6.81 0.74 -13.83
CA ASP A 96 7.03 1.81 -14.82
C ASP A 96 5.78 2.14 -15.67
N ILE A 97 4.59 1.66 -15.28
CA ILE A 97 3.30 1.96 -15.92
C ILE A 97 2.32 2.52 -14.89
#